data_AF-A0AA92DLH8-F1
#
_entry.id   AF-A0AA92DLH8-F1
#
_cell.length_a   1.000
_cell.length_b   1.000
_cell.length_c   1.000
_cell.angle_alpha   90.00
_cell.angle_beta   90.00
_cell.angle_gamma   90.00
#
_symmetry.space_group_name_H-M   'P 1'
#
loop_
_entity.id
_entity.type
_entity.pdbx_description
1 polymer ?
#
loop_
_entity_poly.entity_id
_entity_poly.type
_entity_poly.pdbx_seq_one_letter_code
_entity_poly.pdbx_strand_id
1 'polypeptide(L)'
;MAFVYPDRASEVTTSTGDQGDIILQGPEPSFWSFTSRMAVGDETTVCREDGLTSELVRVRLVAPDRLRYLAVYGSSNGGARVVWPAGQQRVYATQLGRYALLPPDAGQAGRPVVVQPDGTYGAGALTVPVPTGLTVGTLLDAASAGGRPDGAVLIRLVVTWDELPDLDYELEIRDGLTTGWPGTASNPALIPAGGGRCVVNVVGGYTYGVRLRARAVGGVSGWTPEKTIAATGDDVPPGPPTDMAVTEVYGGAVFTFTPPADADTLEVRFYAAPAADKTAAMLVGAGLRRVTLTGLTAGDTRWVWAASVDTSGNEGEWIALGPVTALRIEPGDLAAELGERIERLSDVDPASLGLAEEAALEAVLAAHEVRLGAQRRLAQAMTGVDATIDGVRDRLAGVETGLQQEVTTLTDETAALTRSLTTLGAVVEDNTAAIQAEQTARADADEALAESVTLVAVQAGNALAAVQTEATTRANADSALGQRIDAVVADTADNAAAILAEQTARTNADGALANTLTSVSAQATRTRTFRQAAAPAAPQAGDLWYDTASNNAPKRWSGTG
;
A
#
# COMPACT_ATOMS: atom_id res chain seq x y z
N MET A 1 -12.43 -35.90 7.85
CA MET A 1 -11.42 -35.16 7.08
C MET A 1 -11.17 -33.88 7.83
N ALA A 2 -10.01 -33.77 8.47
CA ALA A 2 -9.62 -32.56 9.16
C ALA A 2 -8.51 -31.89 8.35
N PHE A 3 -8.52 -30.55 8.34
CA PHE A 3 -7.35 -29.80 7.96
C PHE A 3 -6.42 -29.76 9.18
N VAL A 4 -5.18 -30.21 9.03
CA VAL A 4 -4.21 -30.42 10.11
C VAL A 4 -2.95 -29.60 9.80
N TYR A 5 -2.37 -29.01 10.85
CA TYR A 5 -1.10 -28.30 10.79
C TYR A 5 0.00 -29.14 11.44
N PRO A 6 0.71 -29.98 10.69
CA PRO A 6 1.74 -30.82 11.24
C PRO A 6 2.97 -29.97 11.59
N ASP A 7 3.12 -29.65 12.88
CA ASP A 7 4.23 -28.86 13.39
C ASP A 7 5.58 -29.53 13.06
N ARG A 8 6.48 -28.74 12.47
CA ARG A 8 7.83 -29.15 12.02
C ARG A 8 7.85 -30.42 11.16
N ALA A 9 6.85 -30.64 10.31
CA ALA A 9 6.92 -31.70 9.32
C ALA A 9 7.66 -31.23 8.06
N SER A 10 8.73 -31.94 7.70
CA SER A 10 9.46 -31.72 6.44
C SER A 10 10.07 -33.02 5.96
N GLU A 11 9.87 -33.32 4.67
CA GLU A 11 10.37 -34.51 4.01
C GLU A 11 10.94 -34.19 2.63
N VAL A 12 11.77 -35.10 2.14
CA VAL A 12 12.38 -35.00 0.82
C VAL A 12 11.54 -35.72 -0.23
N THR A 13 11.53 -35.20 -1.45
CA THR A 13 10.95 -35.88 -2.62
C THR A 13 11.88 -35.77 -3.84
N THR A 14 11.75 -36.70 -4.78
CA THR A 14 12.33 -36.59 -6.13
C THR A 14 11.27 -36.79 -7.21
N SER A 15 9.99 -36.60 -6.88
CA SER A 15 8.90 -36.68 -7.86
C SER A 15 9.12 -35.68 -8.99
N THR A 16 8.94 -36.06 -10.25
CA THR A 16 9.10 -35.15 -11.39
C THR A 16 7.77 -34.89 -12.10
N GLY A 17 7.69 -33.82 -12.89
CA GLY A 17 6.48 -33.42 -13.60
C GLY A 17 5.47 -32.65 -12.75
N ASP A 18 4.24 -32.46 -13.25
CA ASP A 18 3.19 -31.58 -12.72
C ASP A 18 1.86 -32.29 -12.36
N GLN A 19 1.70 -33.56 -12.76
CA GLN A 19 0.41 -34.30 -12.69
C GLN A 19 0.35 -35.44 -11.66
N GLY A 20 1.44 -35.73 -10.93
CA GLY A 20 1.52 -36.84 -9.97
C GLY A 20 1.27 -36.46 -8.50
N ASP A 21 1.05 -37.47 -7.65
CA ASP A 21 1.19 -37.33 -6.19
C ASP A 21 2.67 -37.03 -5.84
N ILE A 22 2.89 -36.22 -4.81
CA ILE A 22 4.23 -35.99 -4.24
C ILE A 22 4.60 -37.25 -3.46
N ILE A 23 5.70 -37.92 -3.85
CA ILE A 23 6.19 -39.14 -3.20
C ILE A 23 7.26 -38.77 -2.19
N LEU A 24 6.98 -38.97 -0.92
CA LEU A 24 7.86 -38.64 0.19
C LEU A 24 8.90 -39.75 0.40
N GLN A 25 10.16 -39.37 0.61
CA GLN A 25 11.30 -40.29 0.77
C GLN A 25 11.82 -40.34 2.20
N GLY A 26 11.20 -39.59 3.11
CA GLY A 26 11.56 -39.54 4.53
C GLY A 26 11.89 -38.13 5.01
N PRO A 27 11.91 -37.95 6.35
CA PRO A 27 12.09 -36.64 6.97
C PRO A 27 13.51 -36.12 6.90
N GLU A 28 13.61 -34.80 6.84
CA GLU A 28 14.88 -34.10 7.00
C GLU A 28 15.39 -34.19 8.45
N PRO A 29 16.72 -34.05 8.67
CA PRO A 29 17.28 -33.99 10.01
C PRO A 29 16.59 -32.91 10.86
N SER A 30 16.13 -33.28 12.07
CA SER A 30 15.40 -32.40 13.00
C SER A 30 13.96 -32.03 12.62
N PHE A 31 13.37 -32.71 11.63
CA PHE A 31 11.95 -32.59 11.26
C PHE A 31 11.20 -33.90 11.47
N TRP A 32 9.88 -33.79 11.63
CA TRP A 32 8.94 -34.92 11.71
C TRP A 32 8.51 -35.35 10.31
N SER A 33 8.13 -36.62 10.14
CA SER A 33 7.44 -37.05 8.92
C SER A 33 6.00 -36.55 8.93
N PHE A 34 5.41 -36.31 7.76
CA PHE A 34 3.98 -35.98 7.63
C PHE A 34 3.10 -37.06 8.26
N THR A 35 3.46 -38.33 8.11
CA THR A 35 2.74 -39.48 8.67
C THR A 35 2.75 -39.56 10.19
N SER A 36 3.74 -38.95 10.84
CA SER A 36 3.79 -38.90 12.30
C SER A 36 2.88 -37.83 12.88
N ARG A 37 2.38 -36.91 12.04
CA ARG A 37 1.60 -35.73 12.45
C ARG A 37 0.24 -35.60 11.76
N MET A 38 -0.02 -36.39 10.73
CA MET A 38 -1.27 -36.41 9.97
C MET A 38 -1.76 -37.85 9.79
N ALA A 39 -3.08 -38.04 9.81
CA ALA A 39 -3.70 -39.30 9.40
C ALA A 39 -3.97 -39.30 7.88
N VAL A 40 -4.04 -40.50 7.28
CA VAL A 40 -4.47 -40.62 5.89
C VAL A 40 -5.90 -40.09 5.75
N GLY A 41 -6.09 -39.16 4.81
CA GLY A 41 -7.32 -38.40 4.61
C GLY A 41 -7.26 -36.97 5.13
N ASP A 42 -6.28 -36.64 5.98
CA ASP A 42 -6.07 -35.27 6.45
C ASP A 42 -5.43 -34.41 5.37
N GLU A 43 -5.73 -33.12 5.44
CA GLU A 43 -5.24 -32.12 4.52
C GLU A 43 -4.32 -31.15 5.24
N THR A 44 -3.33 -30.61 4.53
CA THR A 44 -2.46 -29.56 5.02
C THR A 44 -2.05 -28.67 3.86
N THR A 45 -1.47 -27.52 4.17
CA THR A 45 -0.71 -26.74 3.21
C THR A 45 0.77 -27.13 3.30
N VAL A 46 1.42 -27.28 2.15
CA VAL A 46 2.86 -27.51 2.04
C VAL A 46 3.48 -26.53 1.07
N CYS A 47 4.72 -26.16 1.32
CA CYS A 47 5.58 -25.60 0.30
C CYS A 47 6.51 -26.69 -0.22
N ARG A 48 6.67 -26.74 -1.53
CA ARG A 48 7.62 -27.62 -2.22
C ARG A 48 8.64 -26.75 -2.95
N GLU A 49 9.93 -27.03 -2.74
CA GLU A 49 11.02 -26.21 -3.29
C GLU A 49 12.28 -27.00 -3.62
N ASP A 50 13.13 -26.44 -4.51
CA ASP A 50 14.50 -26.91 -4.78
C ASP A 50 15.57 -25.81 -4.58
N GLY A 51 15.18 -24.68 -3.98
CA GLY A 51 16.03 -23.51 -3.77
C GLY A 51 16.04 -22.51 -4.92
N LEU A 52 15.47 -22.85 -6.08
CA LEU A 52 15.31 -21.94 -7.23
C LEU A 52 13.83 -21.81 -7.66
N THR A 53 13.09 -22.90 -7.55
CA THR A 53 11.67 -23.02 -7.88
C THR A 53 10.88 -23.36 -6.63
N SER A 54 9.65 -22.84 -6.54
CA SER A 54 8.78 -23.07 -5.39
C SER A 54 7.31 -23.12 -5.79
N GLU A 55 6.53 -23.94 -5.07
CA GLU A 55 5.08 -23.90 -5.13
C GLU A 55 4.46 -24.11 -3.74
N LEU A 56 3.38 -23.40 -3.49
CA LEU A 56 2.58 -23.42 -2.27
C LEU A 56 1.22 -24.02 -2.59
N VAL A 57 0.94 -25.17 -1.99
CA VAL A 57 -0.19 -26.02 -2.41
C VAL A 57 -0.92 -26.60 -1.22
N ARG A 58 -2.24 -26.75 -1.37
CA ARG A 58 -3.05 -27.60 -0.50
C ARG A 58 -2.90 -29.04 -0.95
N VAL A 59 -2.63 -29.91 0.00
CA VAL A 59 -2.45 -31.34 -0.25
C VAL A 59 -3.25 -32.19 0.73
N ARG A 60 -3.50 -33.44 0.35
CA ARG A 60 -4.07 -34.47 1.21
C ARG A 60 -3.09 -35.62 1.36
N LEU A 61 -2.89 -36.10 2.59
CA LEU A 61 -2.15 -37.34 2.81
C LEU A 61 -3.02 -38.51 2.35
N VAL A 62 -2.66 -39.15 1.25
CA VAL A 62 -3.44 -40.23 0.62
C VAL A 62 -2.84 -41.62 0.84
N ALA A 63 -1.55 -41.66 1.17
CA ALA A 63 -0.83 -42.84 1.65
C ALA A 63 0.32 -42.35 2.57
N PRO A 64 0.96 -43.22 3.36
CA PRO A 64 2.06 -42.82 4.22
C PRO A 64 3.21 -42.09 3.49
N ASP A 65 3.41 -42.38 2.21
CA ASP A 65 4.45 -41.78 1.39
C ASP A 65 3.90 -40.85 0.31
N ARG A 66 2.60 -40.47 0.33
CA ARG A 66 1.98 -39.72 -0.77
C ARG A 66 1.10 -38.57 -0.33
N LEU A 67 1.44 -37.39 -0.82
CA LEU A 67 0.61 -36.18 -0.75
C LEU A 67 -0.02 -35.91 -2.10
N ARG A 68 -1.35 -35.82 -2.14
CA ARG A 68 -2.12 -35.49 -3.34
C ARG A 68 -2.44 -34.01 -3.38
N TYR A 69 -2.11 -33.35 -4.48
CA TYR A 69 -2.50 -31.96 -4.72
C TYR A 69 -4.03 -31.79 -4.77
N LEU A 70 -4.51 -30.75 -4.09
CA LEU A 70 -5.91 -30.32 -4.10
C LEU A 70 -6.08 -28.93 -4.73
N ALA A 71 -5.22 -27.98 -4.38
CA ALA A 71 -5.26 -26.61 -4.89
C ALA A 71 -3.86 -26.00 -4.93
N VAL A 72 -3.64 -25.05 -5.85
CA VAL A 72 -2.44 -24.21 -5.89
C VAL A 72 -2.78 -22.84 -5.34
N TYR A 73 -2.03 -22.40 -4.34
CA TYR A 73 -2.17 -21.08 -3.74
C TYR A 73 -1.12 -20.11 -4.24
N GLY A 74 0.02 -20.64 -4.71
CA GLY A 74 1.16 -19.84 -5.10
C GLY A 74 2.24 -20.62 -5.81
N SER A 75 2.98 -20.00 -6.72
CA SER A 75 4.16 -20.62 -7.31
C SER A 75 5.07 -19.64 -8.04
N SER A 76 6.33 -20.06 -8.23
CA SER A 76 7.28 -19.43 -9.14
C SER A 76 6.89 -19.54 -10.61
N ASN A 77 5.79 -20.23 -10.94
CA ASN A 77 5.22 -20.34 -12.29
C ASN A 77 3.93 -19.48 -12.42
N GLY A 78 3.94 -18.28 -11.84
CA GLY A 78 2.83 -17.33 -11.94
C GLY A 78 1.51 -17.83 -11.34
N GLY A 79 1.57 -18.65 -10.28
CA GLY A 79 0.39 -19.23 -9.63
C GLY A 79 -0.15 -20.51 -10.27
N ALA A 80 0.44 -20.99 -11.37
CA ALA A 80 0.16 -22.31 -11.94
C ALA A 80 1.02 -23.40 -11.27
N ARG A 81 0.71 -24.69 -11.48
CA ARG A 81 1.59 -25.78 -10.99
C ARG A 81 3.00 -25.67 -11.58
N VAL A 82 4.01 -26.01 -10.79
CA VAL A 82 5.39 -26.11 -11.26
C VAL A 82 5.61 -27.46 -11.95
N VAL A 83 6.28 -27.45 -13.09
CA VAL A 83 6.77 -28.67 -13.74
C VAL A 83 8.13 -29.02 -13.14
N TRP A 84 8.16 -29.99 -12.24
CA TRP A 84 9.36 -30.27 -11.44
C TRP A 84 10.45 -30.99 -12.24
N PRO A 85 11.68 -30.42 -12.30
CA PRO A 85 12.82 -31.08 -12.94
C PRO A 85 13.33 -32.26 -12.11
N ALA A 86 14.21 -33.08 -12.71
CA ALA A 86 14.91 -34.12 -11.98
C ALA A 86 15.85 -33.49 -10.92
N GLY A 87 15.74 -33.95 -9.67
CA GLY A 87 16.50 -33.38 -8.56
C GLY A 87 15.87 -33.75 -7.22
N GLN A 88 16.54 -33.37 -6.13
CA GLN A 88 16.02 -33.48 -4.78
C GLN A 88 15.24 -32.20 -4.45
N GLN A 89 13.99 -32.35 -4.02
CA GLN A 89 13.17 -31.25 -3.55
C GLN A 89 12.79 -31.46 -2.08
N ARG A 90 12.54 -30.35 -1.40
CA ARG A 90 12.05 -30.32 -0.02
C ARG A 90 10.57 -30.04 -0.02
N VAL A 91 9.83 -30.74 0.83
CA VAL A 91 8.39 -30.56 1.03
C VAL A 91 8.18 -30.35 2.51
N TYR A 92 7.84 -29.13 2.90
CA TYR A 92 7.64 -28.80 4.31
C TYR A 92 6.24 -28.26 4.54
N ALA A 93 5.66 -28.66 5.66
CA ALA A 93 4.38 -28.14 6.10
C ALA A 93 4.51 -26.65 6.39
N THR A 94 3.58 -25.88 5.87
CA THR A 94 3.53 -24.44 6.09
C THR A 94 2.09 -24.00 6.30
N GLN A 95 1.91 -22.88 6.99
CA GLN A 95 0.61 -22.27 7.20
C GLN A 95 0.57 -20.96 6.43
N LEU A 96 -0.49 -20.74 5.67
CA LEU A 96 -0.71 -19.45 5.00
C LEU A 96 -0.72 -18.34 6.05
N GLY A 97 0.22 -17.40 5.93
CA GLY A 97 0.33 -16.29 6.86
C GLY A 97 0.69 -16.67 8.30
N ARG A 98 1.41 -17.78 8.57
CA ARG A 98 2.16 -17.99 9.82
C ARG A 98 3.60 -18.37 9.50
N TYR A 99 4.51 -17.79 10.28
CA TYR A 99 5.96 -17.86 10.17
C TYR A 99 6.55 -19.25 9.87
N ALA A 100 7.31 -19.38 8.77
CA ALA A 100 8.17 -20.53 8.55
C ALA A 100 9.46 -20.35 9.38
N LEU A 101 9.76 -21.31 10.27
CA LEU A 101 11.06 -21.38 10.94
C LEU A 101 12.06 -22.02 9.98
N LEU A 102 13.03 -21.24 9.48
CA LEU A 102 14.16 -21.77 8.70
C LEU A 102 15.03 -22.70 9.57
N PRO A 103 15.69 -23.72 8.97
CA PRO A 103 16.71 -24.53 9.64
C PRO A 103 17.93 -23.71 10.09
N PRO A 104 18.75 -24.23 11.02
CA PRO A 104 19.88 -23.53 11.63
C PRO A 104 21.00 -23.07 10.68
N ASP A 105 21.07 -23.63 9.46
CA ASP A 105 22.29 -23.58 8.65
C ASP A 105 22.35 -22.40 7.66
N ALA A 106 21.29 -21.59 7.56
CA ALA A 106 21.20 -20.43 6.65
C ALA A 106 21.64 -19.09 7.28
N GLY A 107 22.54 -19.09 8.26
CA GLY A 107 23.10 -17.85 8.86
C GLY A 107 22.08 -16.91 9.53
N GLN A 108 20.82 -17.32 9.64
CA GLN A 108 19.72 -16.58 10.26
C GLN A 108 18.90 -17.51 11.17
N ALA A 109 19.59 -18.18 12.10
CA ALA A 109 18.94 -19.00 13.11
C ALA A 109 17.94 -18.14 13.94
N GLY A 110 16.67 -18.52 13.90
CA GLY A 110 15.65 -18.01 14.82
C GLY A 110 14.86 -16.77 14.37
N ARG A 111 15.00 -16.31 13.12
CA ARG A 111 14.10 -15.27 12.58
C ARG A 111 12.98 -15.91 11.76
N PRO A 112 11.72 -15.64 12.11
CA PRO A 112 10.62 -16.21 11.37
C PRO A 112 10.44 -15.46 10.04
N VAL A 113 10.46 -16.18 8.91
CA VAL A 113 10.32 -15.60 7.56
C VAL A 113 8.94 -15.92 7.00
N VAL A 114 8.28 -14.91 6.43
CA VAL A 114 6.96 -15.02 5.79
C VAL A 114 7.15 -15.59 4.39
N VAL A 115 6.52 -16.73 4.10
CA VAL A 115 6.41 -17.26 2.73
C VAL A 115 5.25 -16.52 2.06
N GLN A 116 5.53 -15.78 1.00
CA GLN A 116 4.50 -15.07 0.27
C GLN A 116 3.66 -16.03 -0.59
N PRO A 117 2.42 -15.65 -0.98
CA PRO A 117 1.62 -16.41 -1.93
C PRO A 117 2.25 -16.55 -3.32
N ASP A 118 3.36 -15.87 -3.63
CA ASP A 118 4.11 -16.04 -4.89
C ASP A 118 5.31 -17.00 -4.75
N GLY A 119 5.51 -17.56 -3.56
CA GLY A 119 6.62 -18.47 -3.27
C GLY A 119 7.97 -17.77 -3.03
N THR A 120 8.00 -16.44 -2.90
CA THR A 120 9.21 -15.68 -2.55
C THR A 120 9.45 -15.62 -1.03
N TYR A 121 10.73 -15.55 -0.65
CA TYR A 121 11.19 -15.29 0.71
C TYR A 121 11.66 -13.84 0.81
N GLY A 122 10.96 -13.00 1.57
CA GLY A 122 11.37 -11.61 1.72
C GLY A 122 10.52 -10.81 2.71
N ALA A 123 11.12 -9.74 3.25
CA ALA A 123 10.49 -8.76 4.13
C ALA A 123 9.53 -7.82 3.36
N GLY A 124 8.59 -8.39 2.62
CA GLY A 124 7.47 -7.69 1.97
C GLY A 124 6.19 -7.82 2.80
N ALA A 125 5.31 -6.82 2.72
CA ALA A 125 4.03 -6.83 3.42
C ALA A 125 3.20 -8.05 2.99
N LEU A 126 2.73 -8.84 3.96
CA LEU A 126 1.85 -9.99 3.73
C LEU A 126 0.59 -9.53 2.97
N THR A 127 0.41 -9.98 1.73
CA THR A 127 -0.80 -9.68 0.96
C THR A 127 -1.86 -10.73 1.26
N VAL A 128 -2.85 -10.34 2.07
CA VAL A 128 -4.00 -11.20 2.41
C VAL A 128 -5.13 -10.91 1.41
N PRO A 129 -5.69 -11.94 0.72
CA PRO A 129 -6.75 -11.73 -0.26
C PRO A 129 -8.04 -11.21 0.41
N VAL A 130 -8.74 -10.31 -0.29
CA VAL A 130 -10.04 -9.80 0.17
C VAL A 130 -11.10 -10.89 -0.06
N PRO A 131 -11.96 -11.22 0.95
CA PRO A 131 -13.07 -12.15 0.77
C PRO A 131 -14.00 -11.74 -0.39
N THR A 132 -14.66 -12.71 -1.02
CA THR A 132 -15.63 -12.46 -2.10
C THR A 132 -17.00 -13.05 -1.76
N GLY A 133 -18.01 -12.78 -2.58
CA GLY A 133 -19.35 -13.35 -2.40
C GLY A 133 -20.12 -12.84 -1.18
N LEU A 134 -19.78 -11.67 -0.61
CA LEU A 134 -20.46 -11.13 0.57
C LEU A 134 -21.96 -10.90 0.28
N THR A 135 -22.81 -11.60 1.02
CA THR A 135 -24.26 -11.36 1.03
C THR A 135 -24.76 -11.12 2.44
N VAL A 136 -25.83 -10.33 2.55
CA VAL A 136 -26.49 -10.01 3.81
C VAL A 136 -27.98 -10.21 3.62
N GLY A 137 -28.61 -10.87 4.57
CA GLY A 137 -30.06 -11.04 4.65
C GLY A 137 -30.57 -10.76 6.05
N THR A 138 -31.88 -10.56 6.18
CA THR A 138 -32.56 -10.41 7.47
C THR A 138 -33.21 -11.72 7.87
N LEU A 139 -33.10 -12.06 9.15
CA LEU A 139 -33.82 -13.16 9.77
C LEU A 139 -34.65 -12.61 10.92
N LEU A 140 -35.97 -12.80 10.81
CA LEU A 140 -36.92 -12.59 11.90
C LEU A 140 -37.00 -13.90 12.66
N ASP A 141 -36.34 -13.97 13.81
CA ASP A 141 -36.40 -15.16 14.67
C ASP A 141 -37.57 -15.01 15.64
N ALA A 142 -38.75 -15.47 15.20
CA ALA A 142 -39.94 -15.54 16.06
C ALA A 142 -39.87 -16.70 17.08
N ALA A 143 -38.80 -17.50 17.09
CA ALA A 143 -38.79 -18.74 17.84
C ALA A 143 -37.38 -19.22 18.20
N SER A 144 -36.82 -18.69 19.30
CA SER A 144 -35.82 -19.46 20.05
C SER A 144 -36.10 -19.46 21.56
N ALA A 145 -36.77 -20.54 21.96
CA ALA A 145 -36.83 -21.17 23.29
C ALA A 145 -37.81 -20.60 24.34
N GLY A 146 -38.99 -21.22 24.41
CA GLY A 146 -39.75 -21.35 25.65
C GLY A 146 -40.89 -20.37 25.86
N GLY A 147 -41.93 -20.43 25.01
CA GLY A 147 -43.29 -20.02 25.36
C GLY A 147 -43.44 -18.68 26.08
N ARG A 148 -42.88 -17.59 25.53
CA ARG A 148 -43.31 -16.26 25.94
C ARG A 148 -44.42 -15.76 25.01
N PRO A 149 -45.63 -15.48 25.51
CA PRO A 149 -46.77 -15.06 24.69
C PRO A 149 -46.71 -13.58 24.26
N ASP A 150 -45.56 -12.91 24.34
CA ASP A 150 -45.45 -11.45 24.48
C ASP A 150 -44.70 -10.73 23.33
N GLY A 151 -44.70 -11.29 22.10
CA GLY A 151 -44.34 -10.54 20.89
C GLY A 151 -42.85 -10.24 20.66
N ALA A 152 -41.94 -10.70 21.53
CA ALA A 152 -40.51 -10.44 21.35
C ALA A 152 -39.92 -11.10 20.08
N VAL A 153 -39.71 -10.31 19.02
CA VAL A 153 -39.01 -10.73 17.79
C VAL A 153 -37.56 -10.24 17.85
N LEU A 154 -36.59 -11.18 17.86
CA LEU A 154 -35.19 -10.80 17.69
C LEU A 154 -34.90 -10.60 16.20
N ILE A 155 -34.44 -9.40 15.87
CA ILE A 155 -34.06 -9.03 14.51
C ILE A 155 -32.58 -9.35 14.33
N ARG A 156 -32.26 -10.20 13.35
CA ARG A 156 -30.89 -10.65 13.09
C ARG A 156 -30.47 -10.40 11.65
N LEU A 157 -29.21 -10.00 11.45
CA LEU A 157 -28.56 -10.08 10.16
C LEU A 157 -27.89 -11.43 10.00
N VAL A 158 -28.11 -12.05 8.84
CA VAL A 158 -27.38 -13.24 8.39
C VAL A 158 -26.40 -12.78 7.32
N VAL A 159 -25.12 -12.88 7.63
CA VAL A 159 -24.03 -12.49 6.74
C VAL A 159 -23.36 -13.76 6.23
N THR A 160 -23.15 -13.88 4.91
CA THR A 160 -22.42 -15.02 4.31
C THR A 160 -21.40 -14.54 3.29
N TRP A 161 -20.37 -15.35 3.04
CA TRP A 161 -19.28 -15.05 2.10
C TRP A 161 -18.63 -16.34 1.56
N ASP A 162 -17.87 -16.21 0.48
CA ASP A 162 -17.03 -17.28 -0.05
C ASP A 162 -15.80 -17.44 0.84
N GLU A 163 -15.66 -18.61 1.47
CA GLU A 163 -14.63 -18.87 2.46
C GLU A 163 -13.23 -18.98 1.82
N LEU A 164 -12.31 -18.16 2.30
CA LEU A 164 -10.88 -18.32 2.12
C LEU A 164 -10.36 -19.37 3.12
N PRO A 165 -9.63 -20.38 2.64
CA PRO A 165 -9.03 -21.38 3.52
C PRO A 165 -8.10 -20.73 4.55
N ASP A 166 -8.16 -21.21 5.79
CA ASP A 166 -7.16 -20.94 6.83
C ASP A 166 -7.03 -19.49 7.32
N LEU A 167 -8.04 -18.65 7.06
CA LEU A 167 -8.07 -17.25 7.50
C LEU A 167 -9.23 -17.00 8.47
N ASP A 168 -8.93 -16.26 9.53
CA ASP A 168 -9.96 -15.67 10.39
C ASP A 168 -10.60 -14.48 9.68
N TYR A 169 -11.77 -14.06 10.12
CA TYR A 169 -12.44 -12.88 9.55
C TYR A 169 -12.74 -11.84 10.61
N GLU A 170 -12.77 -10.59 10.15
CA GLU A 170 -13.30 -9.48 10.90
C GLU A 170 -14.54 -8.93 10.21
N LEU A 171 -15.63 -8.92 10.96
CA LEU A 171 -16.89 -8.35 10.54
C LEU A 171 -17.11 -7.01 11.25
N GLU A 172 -17.38 -5.97 10.47
CA GLU A 172 -17.86 -4.69 10.99
C GLU A 172 -19.27 -4.41 10.46
N ILE A 173 -20.11 -3.89 11.36
CA ILE A 173 -21.46 -3.46 11.09
C ILE A 173 -21.58 -2.02 11.59
N ARG A 174 -22.10 -1.14 10.75
CA ARG A 174 -22.47 0.22 11.13
C ARG A 174 -23.97 0.41 10.95
N ASP A 175 -24.61 1.10 11.88
CA ASP A 175 -25.97 1.58 11.67
C ASP A 175 -25.98 2.74 10.65
N GLY A 176 -27.15 3.01 10.07
CA GLY A 176 -27.32 4.05 9.06
C GLY A 176 -27.37 5.46 9.65
N LEU A 177 -27.37 5.58 10.97
CA LEU A 177 -27.33 6.87 11.68
C LEU A 177 -25.89 7.37 11.84
N THR A 178 -24.92 6.46 11.85
CA THR A 178 -23.49 6.76 11.98
C THR A 178 -22.82 6.91 10.60
N THR A 179 -22.09 8.01 10.45
CA THR A 179 -21.38 8.35 9.20
C THR A 179 -20.03 7.65 9.06
N GLY A 180 -19.54 7.00 10.12
CA GLY A 180 -18.25 6.33 10.17
C GLY A 180 -18.34 4.87 10.59
N TRP A 181 -17.31 4.10 10.27
CA TRP A 181 -17.20 2.71 10.74
C TRP A 181 -16.76 2.68 12.21
N PRO A 182 -17.21 1.69 13.01
CA PRO A 182 -16.93 1.60 14.44
C PRO A 182 -15.42 1.46 14.79
N GLY A 183 -14.61 1.05 13.81
CA GLY A 183 -13.17 0.93 13.91
C GLY A 183 -12.67 -0.04 14.99
N THR A 184 -11.37 -0.01 15.27
CA THR A 184 -10.72 -0.85 16.28
C THR A 184 -11.21 -0.62 17.72
N ALA A 185 -11.87 0.50 17.99
CA ALA A 185 -12.41 0.82 19.31
C ALA A 185 -13.61 -0.05 19.71
N SER A 186 -14.29 -0.67 18.74
CA SER A 186 -15.51 -1.45 18.96
C SER A 186 -15.29 -2.97 18.97
N ASN A 187 -14.03 -3.40 18.84
CA ASN A 187 -13.59 -4.79 18.68
C ASN A 187 -14.45 -5.55 17.63
N PRO A 188 -14.06 -5.56 16.34
CA PRO A 188 -14.84 -6.22 15.30
C PRO A 188 -15.10 -7.68 15.68
N ALA A 189 -16.25 -8.22 15.28
CA ALA A 189 -16.56 -9.61 15.58
C ALA A 189 -15.52 -10.50 14.89
N LEU A 190 -14.66 -11.14 15.69
CA LEU A 190 -13.67 -12.10 15.22
C LEU A 190 -14.38 -13.41 14.95
N ILE A 191 -14.35 -13.83 13.69
CA ILE A 191 -14.96 -15.07 13.24
C ILE A 191 -13.80 -16.03 12.94
N PRO A 192 -13.62 -17.09 13.73
CA PRO A 192 -12.59 -18.08 13.49
C PRO A 192 -12.74 -18.72 12.10
N ALA A 193 -11.64 -19.18 11.53
CA ALA A 193 -11.66 -20.01 10.33
C ALA A 193 -12.62 -21.22 10.49
N GLY A 194 -13.41 -21.51 9.46
CA GLY A 194 -14.45 -22.54 9.48
C GLY A 194 -15.87 -21.95 9.51
N GLY A 195 -16.44 -21.80 8.30
CA GLY A 195 -17.86 -21.46 8.09
C GLY A 195 -18.07 -20.04 7.59
N GLY A 196 -18.34 -19.89 6.28
CA GLY A 196 -18.67 -18.64 5.59
C GLY A 196 -20.02 -18.00 5.96
N ARG A 197 -20.38 -18.00 7.26
CA ARG A 197 -21.64 -17.48 7.78
C ARG A 197 -21.50 -16.93 9.20
N CYS A 198 -22.07 -15.75 9.43
CA CYS A 198 -22.22 -15.12 10.75
C CYS A 198 -23.67 -14.65 10.96
N VAL A 199 -24.14 -14.68 12.21
CA VAL A 199 -25.46 -14.16 12.57
C VAL A 199 -25.31 -13.17 13.71
N VAL A 200 -25.84 -11.95 13.53
CA VAL A 200 -25.68 -10.85 14.50
C VAL A 200 -27.04 -10.24 14.80
N ASN A 201 -27.31 -9.95 16.08
CA ASN A 201 -28.52 -9.23 16.49
C ASN A 201 -28.39 -7.74 16.13
N VAL A 202 -29.45 -7.16 15.60
CA VAL A 202 -29.52 -5.73 15.24
C VAL A 202 -30.86 -5.13 15.66
N VAL A 203 -30.98 -3.81 15.54
CA VAL A 203 -32.24 -3.10 15.77
C VAL A 203 -33.02 -3.03 14.45
N GLY A 204 -34.33 -3.21 14.51
CA GLY A 204 -35.22 -3.08 13.35
C GLY A 204 -35.34 -1.65 12.84
N GLY A 205 -35.77 -1.49 11.58
CA GLY A 205 -36.08 -0.16 11.00
C GLY A 205 -34.87 0.64 10.54
N TYR A 206 -33.65 0.21 10.87
CA TYR A 206 -32.41 0.85 10.43
C TYR A 206 -31.83 0.21 9.18
N THR A 207 -31.15 1.03 8.37
CA THR A 207 -30.25 0.53 7.32
C THR A 207 -28.90 0.24 7.94
N TYR A 208 -28.33 -0.92 7.68
CA TYR A 208 -26.99 -1.30 8.14
C TYR A 208 -26.03 -1.42 6.96
N GLY A 209 -24.83 -0.88 7.16
CA GLY A 209 -23.67 -1.15 6.31
C GLY A 209 -22.86 -2.30 6.90
N VAL A 210 -22.54 -3.30 6.09
CA VAL A 210 -21.75 -4.47 6.48
C VAL A 210 -20.52 -4.60 5.60
N ARG A 211 -19.37 -4.84 6.23
CA ARG A 211 -18.12 -5.18 5.52
C ARG A 211 -17.35 -6.27 6.25
N LEU A 212 -16.58 -7.03 5.49
CA LEU A 212 -15.78 -8.15 5.97
C LEU A 212 -14.33 -7.98 5.50
N ARG A 213 -13.37 -8.48 6.26
CA ARG A 213 -12.00 -8.68 5.78
C ARG A 213 -11.42 -9.96 6.34
N ALA A 214 -10.44 -10.52 5.63
CA ALA A 214 -9.69 -11.66 6.11
C ALA A 214 -8.50 -11.22 6.98
N ARG A 215 -8.15 -12.04 7.96
CA ARG A 215 -7.08 -11.82 8.93
C ARG A 215 -6.14 -13.03 8.92
N ALA A 216 -4.85 -12.73 8.84
CA ALA A 216 -3.74 -13.67 8.97
C ALA A 216 -2.81 -13.25 10.12
N VAL A 217 -1.87 -14.11 10.50
CA VAL A 217 -0.85 -13.73 11.49
C VAL A 217 0.17 -12.80 10.84
N GLY A 218 0.10 -11.51 11.18
CA GLY A 218 1.00 -10.47 10.68
C GLY A 218 0.41 -9.56 9.60
N GLY A 219 -0.86 -9.72 9.23
CA GLY A 219 -1.53 -8.82 8.28
C GLY A 219 -3.04 -9.08 8.14
N VAL A 220 -3.75 -8.12 7.57
CA VAL A 220 -5.18 -8.21 7.23
C VAL A 220 -5.37 -7.84 5.76
N SER A 221 -6.45 -8.31 5.13
CA SER A 221 -6.81 -7.88 3.78
C SER A 221 -7.36 -6.46 3.78
N GLY A 222 -7.53 -5.89 2.59
CA GLY A 222 -8.50 -4.80 2.40
C GLY A 222 -9.91 -5.24 2.80
N TRP A 223 -10.79 -4.28 3.05
CA TRP A 223 -12.20 -4.55 3.30
C TRP A 223 -12.92 -4.92 2.00
N THR A 224 -13.92 -5.80 2.08
CA THR A 224 -14.90 -5.95 1.00
C THR A 224 -15.59 -4.62 0.70
N PRO A 225 -16.12 -4.42 -0.52
CA PRO A 225 -17.12 -3.39 -0.76
C PRO A 225 -18.26 -3.49 0.26
N GLU A 226 -18.77 -2.35 0.69
CA GLU A 226 -19.88 -2.30 1.63
C GLU A 226 -21.14 -2.95 1.04
N LYS A 227 -21.81 -3.77 1.84
CA LYS A 227 -23.17 -4.22 1.55
C LYS A 227 -24.14 -3.53 2.49
N THR A 228 -25.11 -2.82 1.93
CA THR A 228 -26.18 -2.18 2.69
C THR A 228 -27.43 -3.05 2.72
N ILE A 229 -28.08 -3.14 3.88
CA ILE A 229 -29.38 -3.80 4.03
C ILE A 229 -30.27 -3.01 5.00
N ALA A 230 -31.55 -2.87 4.68
CA ALA A 230 -32.54 -2.42 5.65
C ALA A 230 -32.92 -3.60 6.53
N ALA A 231 -32.66 -3.51 7.84
CA ALA A 231 -33.16 -4.50 8.78
C ALA A 231 -34.68 -4.34 8.89
N THR A 232 -35.42 -5.32 8.39
CA THR A 232 -36.89 -5.34 8.50
C THR A 232 -37.26 -5.29 9.98
N GLY A 233 -37.92 -4.20 10.39
CA GLY A 233 -38.43 -3.99 11.73
C GLY A 233 -39.64 -4.86 12.03
N ASP A 234 -40.03 -4.89 13.30
CA ASP A 234 -41.44 -5.11 13.64
C ASP A 234 -42.23 -3.87 13.19
N ASP A 235 -43.45 -4.06 12.70
CA ASP A 235 -44.37 -2.99 12.25
C ASP A 235 -45.52 -2.77 13.25
N VAL A 236 -45.51 -3.47 14.39
CA VAL A 236 -46.55 -3.40 15.42
C VAL A 236 -46.11 -2.45 16.55
N PRO A 237 -46.76 -1.28 16.73
CA PRO A 237 -46.45 -0.39 17.85
C PRO A 237 -46.82 -1.01 19.21
N PRO A 238 -46.18 -0.58 20.30
CA PRO A 238 -46.50 -1.06 21.65
C PRO A 238 -47.87 -0.51 22.10
N GLY A 239 -48.47 -1.17 23.09
CA GLY A 239 -49.73 -0.70 23.69
C GLY A 239 -49.62 0.69 24.33
N PRO A 240 -50.74 1.34 24.72
CA PRO A 240 -50.72 2.60 25.45
C PRO A 240 -50.29 2.38 26.92
N PRO A 241 -49.70 3.40 27.59
CA PRO A 241 -49.43 3.32 29.03
C PRO A 241 -50.74 3.33 29.84
N THR A 242 -50.73 2.68 31.01
CA THR A 242 -51.89 2.59 31.91
C THR A 242 -51.62 3.27 33.26
N ASP A 243 -52.65 3.37 34.13
CA ASP A 243 -52.55 3.92 35.49
C ASP A 243 -51.95 5.33 35.57
N MET A 244 -52.29 6.19 34.61
CA MET A 244 -51.79 7.57 34.56
C MET A 244 -52.27 8.39 35.76
N ALA A 245 -51.33 8.93 36.53
CA ALA A 245 -51.56 9.87 37.62
C ALA A 245 -50.74 11.15 37.41
N VAL A 246 -51.38 12.30 37.65
CA VAL A 246 -50.77 13.62 37.55
C VAL A 246 -50.77 14.31 38.91
N THR A 247 -49.64 14.89 39.28
CA THR A 247 -49.49 15.75 40.47
C THR A 247 -48.97 17.11 40.01
N GLU A 248 -49.80 18.14 40.15
CA GLU A 248 -49.41 19.53 39.89
C GLU A 248 -48.39 20.00 40.94
N VAL A 249 -47.34 20.69 40.49
CA VAL A 249 -46.28 21.21 41.37
C VAL A 249 -45.97 22.66 41.01
N TYR A 250 -45.18 23.34 41.85
CA TYR A 250 -44.64 24.63 41.49
C TYR A 250 -43.74 24.49 40.26
N GLY A 251 -43.99 25.31 39.24
CA GLY A 251 -43.20 25.31 38.02
C GLY A 251 -43.55 24.22 36.99
N GLY A 252 -44.59 23.40 37.23
CA GLY A 252 -44.89 22.28 36.34
C GLY A 252 -45.84 21.21 36.88
N ALA A 253 -45.64 19.96 36.44
CA ALA A 253 -46.37 18.79 36.90
C ALA A 253 -45.56 17.50 36.78
N VAL A 254 -45.87 16.53 37.64
CA VAL A 254 -45.26 15.20 37.62
C VAL A 254 -46.30 14.18 37.20
N PHE A 255 -45.97 13.39 36.18
CA PHE A 255 -46.76 12.27 35.71
C PHE A 255 -46.12 10.96 36.16
N THR A 256 -46.93 10.03 36.66
CA THR A 256 -46.52 8.66 36.98
C THR A 256 -47.49 7.68 36.34
N PHE A 257 -47.00 6.58 35.77
CA PHE A 257 -47.81 5.62 35.01
C PHE A 257 -47.15 4.23 34.99
N THR A 258 -47.94 3.24 34.58
CA THR A 258 -47.47 1.88 34.26
C THR A 258 -47.15 1.80 32.76
N PRO A 259 -45.92 1.44 32.35
CA PRO A 259 -45.59 1.25 30.95
C PRO A 259 -46.36 0.05 30.36
N PRO A 260 -46.54 0.01 29.03
CA PRO A 260 -47.08 -1.16 28.34
C PRO A 260 -46.33 -2.44 28.71
N ALA A 261 -47.04 -3.57 28.64
CA ALA A 261 -46.47 -4.87 28.96
C ALA A 261 -45.56 -5.41 27.83
N ASP A 262 -45.57 -4.76 26.66
CA ASP A 262 -44.75 -5.09 25.50
C ASP A 262 -43.27 -5.00 25.87
N ALA A 263 -42.54 -6.11 25.70
CA ALA A 263 -41.17 -6.26 26.17
C ALA A 263 -40.16 -5.35 25.46
N ASP A 264 -40.55 -4.84 24.29
CA ASP A 264 -39.79 -3.94 23.44
C ASP A 264 -40.20 -2.47 23.56
N THR A 265 -41.06 -2.12 24.53
CA THR A 265 -41.35 -0.72 24.87
C THR A 265 -40.05 -0.02 25.27
N LEU A 266 -39.64 0.97 24.49
CA LEU A 266 -38.46 1.79 24.75
C LEU A 266 -38.77 2.90 25.76
N GLU A 267 -39.83 3.67 25.49
CA GLU A 267 -40.22 4.83 26.31
C GLU A 267 -41.67 5.25 26.05
N VAL A 268 -42.21 6.08 26.96
CA VAL A 268 -43.45 6.83 26.75
C VAL A 268 -43.11 8.30 26.59
N ARG A 269 -43.46 8.87 25.44
CA ARG A 269 -43.26 10.28 25.09
C ARG A 269 -44.47 11.10 25.52
N PHE A 270 -44.22 12.28 26.08
CA PHE A 270 -45.23 13.26 26.50
C PHE A 270 -45.12 14.50 25.63
N TYR A 271 -46.27 14.93 25.12
CA TYR A 271 -46.40 16.09 24.26
C TYR A 271 -47.33 17.10 24.90
N ALA A 272 -47.02 18.40 24.79
CA ALA A 272 -47.90 19.44 25.33
C ALA A 272 -48.09 20.62 24.39
N ALA A 273 -49.26 21.24 24.48
CA ALA A 273 -49.63 22.45 23.74
C ALA A 273 -50.33 23.47 24.66
N PRO A 274 -50.36 24.77 24.30
CA PRO A 274 -51.12 25.79 25.04
C PRO A 274 -52.65 25.59 24.96
N ALA A 275 -53.15 24.84 23.98
CA ALA A 275 -54.56 24.58 23.75
C ALA A 275 -54.80 23.10 23.45
N ALA A 276 -56.07 22.66 23.42
CA ALA A 276 -56.49 21.30 23.08
C ALA A 276 -56.30 20.96 21.58
N ASP A 277 -55.13 21.26 21.02
CA ASP A 277 -54.77 21.04 19.64
C ASP A 277 -53.55 20.11 19.56
N LYS A 278 -53.80 18.85 19.21
CA LYS A 278 -52.79 17.80 19.07
C LYS A 278 -51.75 18.13 18.00
N THR A 279 -52.09 18.93 16.98
CA THR A 279 -51.17 19.26 15.88
C THR A 279 -50.14 20.32 16.27
N ALA A 280 -50.43 21.10 17.32
CA ALA A 280 -49.53 22.11 17.89
C ALA A 280 -48.69 21.58 19.07
N ALA A 281 -48.87 20.30 19.43
CA ALA A 281 -48.21 19.70 20.57
C ALA A 281 -46.73 19.41 20.29
N MET A 282 -45.87 19.82 21.21
CA MET A 282 -44.42 19.59 21.14
C MET A 282 -43.99 18.59 22.20
N LEU A 283 -42.93 17.82 21.93
CA LEU A 283 -42.36 16.88 22.90
C LEU A 283 -41.82 17.65 24.11
N VAL A 284 -42.34 17.34 25.30
CA VAL A 284 -41.97 18.01 26.56
C VAL A 284 -41.28 17.09 27.56
N GLY A 285 -41.28 15.79 27.32
CA GLY A 285 -40.55 14.82 28.12
C GLY A 285 -40.78 13.39 27.65
N ALA A 286 -39.91 12.48 28.07
CA ALA A 286 -40.05 11.06 27.82
C ALA A 286 -39.54 10.25 29.02
N GLY A 287 -40.08 9.07 29.23
CA GLY A 287 -39.67 8.17 30.30
C GLY A 287 -40.50 6.90 30.35
N LEU A 288 -40.10 5.93 31.17
CA LEU A 288 -40.76 4.62 31.25
C LEU A 288 -41.80 4.50 32.38
N ARG A 289 -41.75 5.37 33.38
CA ARG A 289 -42.65 5.30 34.57
C ARG A 289 -43.02 6.66 35.14
N ARG A 290 -42.17 7.66 34.92
CA ARG A 290 -42.32 9.00 35.47
C ARG A 290 -41.77 10.01 34.50
N VAL A 291 -42.52 11.09 34.28
CA VAL A 291 -42.12 12.25 33.47
C VAL A 291 -42.45 13.51 34.26
N THR A 292 -41.56 14.50 34.24
CA THR A 292 -41.82 15.80 34.86
C THR A 292 -41.87 16.87 33.78
N LEU A 293 -43.03 17.52 33.66
CA LEU A 293 -43.18 18.73 32.88
C LEU A 293 -42.65 19.90 33.72
N THR A 294 -41.66 20.62 33.22
CA THR A 294 -41.04 21.77 33.89
C THR A 294 -41.14 23.01 33.00
N GLY A 295 -40.84 24.18 33.56
CA GLY A 295 -40.82 25.44 32.80
C GLY A 295 -42.19 26.08 32.61
N LEU A 296 -43.20 25.67 33.39
CA LEU A 296 -44.47 26.38 33.46
C LEU A 296 -44.37 27.55 34.45
N THR A 297 -44.84 28.73 34.07
CA THR A 297 -45.04 29.83 35.01
C THR A 297 -46.18 29.52 35.97
N ALA A 298 -46.19 30.12 37.15
CA ALA A 298 -47.21 29.85 38.16
C ALA A 298 -48.63 30.18 37.61
N GLY A 299 -49.54 29.20 37.64
CA GLY A 299 -50.89 29.31 37.10
C GLY A 299 -51.02 29.02 35.60
N ASP A 300 -49.94 28.68 34.88
CA ASP A 300 -50.02 28.30 33.46
C ASP A 300 -50.66 26.93 33.28
N THR A 301 -51.60 26.84 32.34
CA THR A 301 -52.21 25.57 31.90
C THR A 301 -51.59 25.08 30.58
N ARG A 302 -51.38 23.77 30.46
CA ARG A 302 -51.01 23.09 29.19
C ARG A 302 -51.87 21.85 28.98
N TRP A 303 -52.23 21.57 27.74
CA TRP A 303 -52.90 20.33 27.33
C TRP A 303 -51.86 19.29 26.98
N VAL A 304 -51.98 18.08 27.54
CA VAL A 304 -50.94 17.04 27.48
C VAL A 304 -51.45 15.75 26.83
N TRP A 305 -50.62 15.12 26.02
CA TRP A 305 -50.81 13.80 25.41
C TRP A 305 -49.62 12.89 25.70
N ALA A 306 -49.81 11.58 25.60
CA ALA A 306 -48.74 10.60 25.71
C ALA A 306 -48.84 9.49 24.65
N ALA A 307 -47.71 8.93 24.22
CA ALA A 307 -47.66 7.78 23.32
C ALA A 307 -46.44 6.89 23.65
N SER A 308 -46.64 5.57 23.55
CA SER A 308 -45.57 4.59 23.74
C SER A 308 -44.79 4.40 22.44
N VAL A 309 -43.49 4.19 22.56
CA VAL A 309 -42.58 3.97 21.43
C VAL A 309 -41.79 2.69 21.69
N ASP A 310 -41.68 1.82 20.70
CA ASP A 310 -40.87 0.61 20.79
C ASP A 310 -39.40 0.87 20.42
N THR A 311 -38.57 -0.17 20.57
CA THR A 311 -37.16 -0.14 20.15
C THR A 311 -36.94 -0.08 18.63
N SER A 312 -37.95 -0.41 17.82
CA SER A 312 -37.94 -0.33 16.34
C SER A 312 -38.33 1.06 15.83
N GLY A 313 -38.80 1.96 16.71
CA GLY A 313 -39.20 3.32 16.42
C GLY A 313 -40.68 3.48 16.08
N ASN A 314 -41.51 2.44 16.20
CA ASN A 314 -42.94 2.59 15.99
C ASN A 314 -43.58 3.28 17.19
N GLU A 315 -44.35 4.32 16.91
CA GLU A 315 -45.07 5.07 17.93
C GLU A 315 -46.56 4.71 17.90
N GLY A 316 -47.08 4.34 19.07
CA GLY A 316 -48.48 4.00 19.26
C GLY A 316 -49.42 5.20 19.13
N GLU A 317 -50.72 4.94 19.20
CA GLU A 317 -51.72 6.00 19.18
C GLU A 317 -51.59 6.91 20.42
N TRP A 318 -51.62 8.23 20.21
CA TRP A 318 -51.53 9.17 21.32
C TRP A 318 -52.80 9.19 22.17
N ILE A 319 -52.64 9.01 23.48
CA ILE A 319 -53.69 9.19 24.48
C ILE A 319 -53.73 10.63 24.97
N ALA A 320 -54.93 11.19 25.15
CA ALA A 320 -55.11 12.52 25.71
C ALA A 320 -55.18 12.47 27.24
N LEU A 321 -54.33 13.26 27.92
CA LEU A 321 -54.27 13.32 29.39
C LEU A 321 -55.02 14.52 29.97
N GLY A 322 -55.34 15.51 29.13
CA GLY A 322 -56.09 16.70 29.53
C GLY A 322 -55.22 17.89 29.96
N PRO A 323 -55.85 18.96 30.48
CA PRO A 323 -55.14 20.15 30.91
C PRO A 323 -54.47 19.95 32.28
N VAL A 324 -53.30 20.56 32.46
CA VAL A 324 -52.52 20.55 33.71
C VAL A 324 -52.03 21.95 34.02
N THR A 325 -52.17 22.40 35.28
CA THR A 325 -51.90 23.78 35.71
C THR A 325 -50.82 23.82 36.80
N ALA A 326 -49.81 24.68 36.66
CA ALA A 326 -48.77 24.81 37.68
C ALA A 326 -49.27 25.56 38.94
N LEU A 327 -48.83 25.13 40.13
CA LEU A 327 -49.24 25.73 41.42
C LEU A 327 -48.75 27.20 41.57
N ARG A 328 -49.49 28.00 42.35
CA ARG A 328 -49.21 29.42 42.67
C ARG A 328 -48.97 29.63 44.17
N ILE A 329 -48.03 30.49 44.54
CA ILE A 329 -47.88 31.05 45.90
C ILE A 329 -48.75 32.30 45.98
N GLU A 330 -49.69 32.36 46.93
CA GLU A 330 -50.61 33.49 47.07
C GLU A 330 -50.15 34.49 48.15
N PRO A 331 -50.45 35.80 47.99
CA PRO A 331 -50.31 36.80 49.04
C PRO A 331 -51.26 36.50 50.21
N GLY A 332 -50.89 35.54 51.04
CA GLY A 332 -51.70 35.02 52.15
C GLY A 332 -51.01 33.86 52.86
N ASP A 333 -50.20 33.08 52.13
CA ASP A 333 -49.52 31.89 52.66
C ASP A 333 -48.52 32.24 53.78
N LEU A 334 -47.81 33.37 53.67
CA LEU A 334 -46.89 33.87 54.70
C LEU A 334 -47.62 34.59 55.84
N ALA A 335 -48.76 35.22 55.54
CA ALA A 335 -49.55 35.97 56.52
C ALA A 335 -50.29 35.04 57.48
N ALA A 336 -50.74 33.86 57.02
CA ALA A 336 -51.36 32.84 57.84
C ALA A 336 -50.39 32.26 58.89
N GLU A 337 -49.17 31.93 58.49
CA GLU A 337 -48.14 31.34 59.37
C GLU A 337 -47.64 32.32 60.45
N LEU A 338 -47.51 33.61 60.11
CA LEU A 338 -47.11 34.65 61.07
C LEU A 338 -48.27 35.05 62.01
N GLY A 339 -49.51 35.02 61.52
CA GLY A 339 -50.72 35.28 62.31
C GLY A 339 -50.89 34.30 63.47
N GLU A 340 -50.76 33.00 63.20
CA GLU A 340 -50.81 31.96 64.24
C GLU A 340 -49.72 32.11 65.32
N ARG A 341 -48.56 32.66 64.96
CA ARG A 341 -47.42 32.80 65.88
C ARG A 341 -47.58 33.96 66.84
N ILE A 342 -48.20 35.05 66.40
CA ILE A 342 -48.42 36.29 67.17
C ILE A 342 -49.56 36.10 68.17
N GLU A 343 -50.62 35.40 67.78
CA GLU A 343 -51.80 35.15 68.63
C GLU A 343 -51.41 34.37 69.91
N ARG A 344 -50.43 33.45 69.82
CA ARG A 344 -49.87 32.73 70.98
C ARG A 344 -49.05 33.59 71.94
N LEU A 345 -48.58 34.78 71.53
CA LEU A 345 -47.78 35.68 72.37
C LEU A 345 -48.64 36.72 73.09
N SER A 346 -49.82 37.05 72.55
CA SER A 346 -50.78 37.98 73.14
C SER A 346 -51.55 37.41 74.34
N ASP A 347 -51.55 36.09 74.54
CA ASP A 347 -52.26 35.41 75.64
C ASP A 347 -51.48 35.37 76.96
N VAL A 348 -50.30 35.97 77.05
CA VAL A 348 -49.53 36.03 78.31
C VAL A 348 -50.04 37.20 79.17
N ASP A 349 -50.81 36.88 80.21
CA ASP A 349 -51.31 37.86 81.19
C ASP A 349 -50.15 38.47 82.01
N PRO A 350 -49.88 39.79 81.88
CA PRO A 350 -48.80 40.46 82.59
C PRO A 350 -49.01 40.55 84.12
N ALA A 351 -50.23 40.35 84.63
CA ALA A 351 -50.51 40.37 86.07
C ALA A 351 -49.94 39.14 86.82
N SER A 352 -49.62 38.06 86.09
CA SER A 352 -49.05 36.82 86.66
C SER A 352 -47.59 36.91 87.10
N LEU A 353 -46.92 38.06 86.86
CA LEU A 353 -45.47 38.20 87.04
C LEU A 353 -45.04 38.88 88.35
N GLY A 354 -45.95 39.46 89.14
CA GLY A 354 -45.69 39.83 90.55
C GLY A 354 -44.42 40.63 90.84
N LEU A 355 -44.14 41.74 90.14
CA LEU A 355 -42.97 42.57 90.41
C LEU A 355 -43.35 43.95 90.97
N ALA A 356 -42.98 44.15 92.24
CA ALA A 356 -42.84 45.46 92.85
C ALA A 356 -41.55 46.15 92.37
N GLU A 357 -41.53 47.48 92.46
CA GLU A 357 -40.37 48.40 92.39
C GLU A 357 -39.82 48.79 91.00
N GLU A 358 -39.84 50.10 90.77
CA GLU A 358 -39.30 50.92 89.67
C GLU A 358 -37.90 50.49 89.15
N ALA A 359 -37.08 49.89 90.02
CA ALA A 359 -35.77 49.32 89.67
C ALA A 359 -35.84 48.15 88.67
N ALA A 360 -36.91 47.36 88.67
CA ALA A 360 -37.10 46.28 87.70
C ALA A 360 -37.41 46.82 86.29
N LEU A 361 -38.16 47.93 86.21
CA LEU A 361 -38.47 48.59 84.95
C LEU A 361 -37.24 49.26 84.34
N GLU A 362 -36.40 49.92 85.15
CA GLU A 362 -35.12 50.49 84.70
C GLU A 362 -34.15 49.41 84.20
N ALA A 363 -34.05 48.27 84.89
CA ALA A 363 -33.23 47.15 84.45
C ALA A 363 -33.70 46.56 83.11
N VAL A 364 -35.02 46.47 82.90
CA VAL A 364 -35.62 46.03 81.63
C VAL A 364 -35.37 47.04 80.51
N LEU A 365 -35.49 48.34 80.78
CA LEU A 365 -35.21 49.41 79.81
C LEU A 365 -33.72 49.43 79.41
N ALA A 366 -32.81 49.32 80.37
CA ALA A 366 -31.37 49.24 80.09
C ALA A 366 -31.01 47.99 79.25
N ALA A 367 -31.61 46.83 79.56
CA ALA A 367 -31.44 45.62 78.75
C ALA A 367 -32.03 45.79 77.33
N HIS A 368 -33.12 46.52 77.19
CA HIS A 368 -33.73 46.83 75.89
C HIS A 368 -32.85 47.75 75.04
N GLU A 369 -32.25 48.78 75.63
CA GLU A 369 -31.31 49.66 74.92
C GLU A 369 -30.04 48.92 74.46
N VAL A 370 -29.49 48.04 75.29
CA VAL A 370 -28.37 47.16 74.89
C VAL A 370 -28.77 46.24 73.73
N ARG A 371 -29.99 45.68 73.78
CA ARG A 371 -30.54 44.85 72.70
C ARG A 371 -30.72 45.62 71.40
N LEU A 372 -31.28 46.83 71.46
CA LEU A 372 -31.41 47.74 70.32
C LEU A 372 -30.04 48.12 69.72
N GLY A 373 -29.05 48.40 70.57
CA GLY A 373 -27.68 48.66 70.15
C GLY A 373 -27.02 47.45 69.47
N ALA A 374 -27.26 46.23 69.97
CA ALA A 374 -26.83 45.00 69.31
C ALA A 374 -27.53 44.79 67.95
N GLN A 375 -28.83 45.06 67.87
CA GLN A 375 -29.59 44.98 66.61
C GLN A 375 -29.08 45.97 65.55
N ARG A 376 -28.77 47.22 65.94
CA ARG A 376 -28.20 48.22 65.02
C ARG A 376 -26.83 47.80 64.49
N ARG A 377 -25.96 47.25 65.34
CA ARG A 377 -24.64 46.73 64.92
C ARG A 377 -24.77 45.55 63.96
N LEU A 378 -25.73 44.65 64.22
CA LEU A 378 -26.04 43.55 63.30
C LEU A 378 -26.50 44.07 61.94
N ALA A 379 -27.43 45.05 61.92
CA ALA A 379 -27.90 45.65 60.67
C ALA A 379 -26.74 46.31 59.88
N GLN A 380 -25.85 47.04 60.55
CA GLN A 380 -24.68 47.64 59.90
C GLN A 380 -23.70 46.57 59.37
N ALA A 381 -23.49 45.49 60.12
CA ALA A 381 -22.66 44.37 59.67
C ALA A 381 -23.28 43.68 58.44
N MET A 382 -24.60 43.50 58.40
CA MET A 382 -25.31 42.96 57.23
C MET A 382 -25.11 43.84 55.99
N THR A 383 -25.28 45.17 56.12
CA THR A 383 -25.00 46.10 55.01
C THR A 383 -23.55 46.05 54.53
N GLY A 384 -22.58 45.86 55.43
CA GLY A 384 -21.17 45.68 55.06
C GLY A 384 -20.90 44.36 54.33
N VAL A 385 -21.60 43.29 54.73
CA VAL A 385 -21.58 42.00 54.02
C VAL A 385 -22.17 42.15 52.62
N ASP A 386 -23.31 42.84 52.48
CA ASP A 386 -23.94 43.10 51.17
C ASP A 386 -23.01 43.86 50.22
N ALA A 387 -22.36 44.94 50.71
CA ALA A 387 -21.39 45.68 49.90
C ALA A 387 -20.18 44.81 49.48
N THR A 388 -19.76 43.88 50.34
CA THR A 388 -18.68 42.93 50.01
C THR A 388 -19.15 41.93 48.96
N ILE A 389 -20.39 41.42 49.07
CA ILE A 389 -21.00 40.51 48.09
C ILE A 389 -21.12 41.19 46.72
N ASP A 390 -21.56 42.44 46.68
CA ASP A 390 -21.66 43.22 45.43
C ASP A 390 -20.28 43.43 44.80
N GLY A 391 -19.27 43.81 45.59
CA GLY A 391 -17.90 43.94 45.08
C GLY A 391 -17.30 42.62 44.57
N VAL A 392 -17.64 41.48 45.18
CA VAL A 392 -17.27 40.16 44.67
C VAL A 392 -18.02 39.85 43.37
N ARG A 393 -19.30 40.19 43.27
CA ARG A 393 -20.11 39.99 42.06
C ARG A 393 -19.57 40.79 40.88
N ASP A 394 -19.18 42.04 41.09
CA ASP A 394 -18.59 42.90 40.04
C ASP A 394 -17.23 42.37 39.56
N ARG A 395 -16.39 41.92 40.50
CA ARG A 395 -15.11 41.28 40.16
C ARG A 395 -15.32 39.98 39.38
N LEU A 396 -16.32 39.18 39.75
CA LEU A 396 -16.66 37.96 39.03
C LEU A 396 -17.12 38.27 37.60
N ALA A 397 -18.01 39.26 37.43
CA ALA A 397 -18.47 39.69 36.10
C ALA A 397 -17.30 40.19 35.22
N GLY A 398 -16.34 40.91 35.80
CA GLY A 398 -15.11 41.33 35.11
C GLY A 398 -14.23 40.16 34.68
N VAL A 399 -14.05 39.15 35.55
CA VAL A 399 -13.31 37.92 35.24
C VAL A 399 -14.03 37.11 34.14
N GLU A 400 -15.35 36.97 34.20
CA GLU A 400 -16.15 36.29 33.18
C GLU A 400 -15.99 36.95 31.81
N THR A 401 -16.04 38.29 31.77
CA THR A 401 -15.85 39.05 30.53
C THR A 401 -14.43 38.88 29.98
N GLY A 402 -13.41 38.95 30.84
CA GLY A 402 -12.02 38.75 30.46
C GLY A 402 -11.76 37.34 29.89
N LEU A 403 -12.32 36.32 30.54
CA LEU A 403 -12.21 34.93 30.09
C LEU A 403 -12.92 34.72 28.75
N GLN A 404 -14.08 35.33 28.53
CA GLN A 404 -14.77 35.28 27.23
C GLN A 404 -13.94 35.92 26.11
N GLN A 405 -13.25 37.03 26.39
CA GLN A 405 -12.36 37.68 25.43
C GLN A 405 -11.13 36.82 25.12
N GLU A 406 -10.52 36.20 26.13
CA GLU A 406 -9.38 35.29 25.96
C GLU A 406 -9.77 34.05 25.12
N VAL A 407 -10.93 33.43 25.42
CA VAL A 407 -11.47 32.31 24.64
C VAL A 407 -11.69 32.69 23.18
N THR A 408 -12.22 33.89 22.92
CA THR A 408 -12.43 34.38 21.55
C THR A 408 -11.08 34.56 20.83
N THR A 409 -10.10 35.16 21.49
CA THR A 409 -8.76 35.39 20.93
C THR A 409 -8.07 34.07 20.58
N LEU A 410 -8.08 33.11 21.50
CA LEU A 410 -7.49 31.78 21.28
C LEU A 410 -8.21 31.00 20.18
N THR A 411 -9.52 31.18 20.03
CA THR A 411 -10.29 30.56 18.95
C THR A 411 -9.87 31.12 17.58
N ASP A 412 -9.70 32.43 17.49
CA ASP A 412 -9.26 33.09 16.26
C ASP A 412 -7.81 32.72 15.88
N GLU A 413 -6.91 32.70 16.86
CA GLU A 413 -5.52 32.24 16.68
C GLU A 413 -5.46 30.78 16.22
N THR A 414 -6.26 29.91 16.84
CA THR A 414 -6.35 28.49 16.45
C THR A 414 -6.86 28.38 15.01
N ALA A 415 -7.89 29.13 14.64
CA ALA A 415 -8.41 29.13 13.27
C ALA A 415 -7.36 29.66 12.25
N ALA A 416 -6.56 30.66 12.61
CA ALA A 416 -5.48 31.18 11.78
C ALA A 416 -4.34 30.15 11.61
N LEU A 417 -3.97 29.46 12.70
CA LEU A 417 -2.99 28.38 12.68
C LEU A 417 -3.47 27.21 11.82
N THR A 418 -4.74 26.80 11.95
CA THR A 418 -5.33 25.75 11.11
C THR A 418 -5.24 26.11 9.63
N ARG A 419 -5.57 27.35 9.23
CA ARG A 419 -5.44 27.80 7.83
C ARG A 419 -3.98 27.76 7.33
N SER A 420 -3.04 28.16 8.18
CA SER A 420 -1.61 28.11 7.86
C SER A 420 -1.13 26.67 7.67
N LEU A 421 -1.59 25.75 8.54
CA LEU A 421 -1.26 24.34 8.45
C LEU A 421 -1.87 23.68 7.21
N THR A 422 -3.11 24.02 6.85
CA THR A 422 -3.73 23.54 5.59
C THR A 422 -2.97 24.03 4.37
N THR A 423 -2.55 25.30 4.36
CA THR A 423 -1.75 25.86 3.26
C THR A 423 -0.39 25.18 3.15
N LEU A 424 0.28 24.96 4.28
CA LEU A 424 1.55 24.23 4.30
C LEU A 424 1.39 22.78 3.83
N GLY A 425 0.31 22.11 4.23
CA GLY A 425 -0.03 20.76 3.76
C GLY A 425 -0.14 20.71 2.24
N ALA A 426 -0.89 21.63 1.64
CA ALA A 426 -1.01 21.71 0.18
C ALA A 426 0.34 21.96 -0.50
N VAL A 427 1.16 22.88 0.01
CA VAL A 427 2.51 23.15 -0.53
C VAL A 427 3.42 21.93 -0.43
N VAL A 428 3.33 21.15 0.66
CA VAL A 428 4.10 19.92 0.84
C VAL A 428 3.66 18.83 -0.14
N GLU A 429 2.35 18.69 -0.35
CA GLU A 429 1.80 17.76 -1.34
C GLU A 429 2.23 18.13 -2.77
N ASP A 430 2.11 19.40 -3.14
CA ASP A 430 2.56 19.92 -4.45
C ASP A 430 4.06 19.71 -4.67
N ASN A 431 4.88 20.01 -3.65
CA ASN A 431 6.32 19.78 -3.71
C ASN A 431 6.65 18.29 -3.84
N THR A 432 5.91 17.43 -3.13
CA THR A 432 6.10 15.98 -3.21
C THR A 432 5.81 15.47 -4.62
N ALA A 433 4.72 15.95 -5.24
CA ALA A 433 4.37 15.61 -6.62
C ALA A 433 5.41 16.15 -7.62
N ALA A 434 5.87 17.39 -7.45
CA ALA A 434 6.88 17.99 -8.31
C ALA A 434 8.23 17.24 -8.23
N ILE A 435 8.64 16.82 -7.03
CA ILE A 435 9.86 16.03 -6.83
C ILE A 435 9.74 14.65 -7.50
N GLN A 436 8.60 13.99 -7.38
CA GLN A 436 8.37 12.70 -8.05
C GLN A 436 8.42 12.85 -9.57
N ALA A 437 7.79 13.89 -10.12
CA ALA A 437 7.83 14.17 -11.56
C ALA A 437 9.26 14.44 -12.06
N GLU A 438 10.05 15.22 -11.31
CA GLU A 438 11.47 15.46 -11.63
C GLU A 438 12.31 14.18 -11.52
N GLN A 439 12.05 13.33 -10.53
CA GLN A 439 12.75 12.04 -10.39
C GLN A 439 12.48 11.12 -11.58
N THR A 440 11.24 11.03 -12.04
CA THR A 440 10.89 10.28 -13.26
C THR A 440 11.57 10.87 -14.49
N ALA A 441 11.48 12.20 -14.68
CA ALA A 441 12.12 12.86 -15.82
C ALA A 441 13.65 12.66 -15.87
N ARG A 442 14.32 12.62 -14.71
CA ARG A 442 15.76 12.32 -14.62
C ARG A 442 16.06 10.85 -14.92
N ALA A 443 15.27 9.93 -14.39
CA ALA A 443 15.45 8.51 -14.67
C ALA A 443 15.33 8.20 -16.17
N ASP A 444 14.30 8.77 -16.84
CA ASP A 444 14.09 8.63 -18.27
C ASP A 444 15.27 9.23 -19.09
N ALA A 445 15.79 10.38 -18.64
CA ALA A 445 16.94 11.02 -19.28
C ALA A 445 18.24 10.20 -19.10
N ASP A 446 18.45 9.61 -17.92
CA ASP A 446 19.61 8.76 -17.64
C ASP A 446 19.54 7.45 -18.45
N GLU A 447 18.35 6.88 -18.63
CA GLU A 447 18.13 5.70 -19.48
C GLU A 447 18.44 6.03 -20.96
N ALA A 448 17.91 7.14 -21.48
CA ALA A 448 18.21 7.58 -22.84
C ALA A 448 19.70 7.89 -23.08
N LEU A 449 20.38 8.43 -22.05
CA LEU A 449 21.82 8.67 -22.10
C LEU A 449 22.60 7.35 -22.09
N ALA A 450 22.19 6.37 -21.26
CA ALA A 450 22.81 5.05 -21.21
C ALA A 450 22.70 4.34 -22.57
N GLU A 451 21.53 4.36 -23.20
CA GLU A 451 21.33 3.81 -24.56
C GLU A 451 22.23 4.49 -25.59
N SER A 452 22.31 5.82 -25.57
CA SER A 452 23.17 6.61 -26.46
C SER A 452 24.65 6.26 -26.28
N VAL A 453 25.09 6.08 -25.03
CA VAL A 453 26.47 5.68 -24.70
C VAL A 453 26.77 4.27 -25.22
N THR A 454 25.85 3.32 -25.02
CA THR A 454 26.00 1.95 -25.54
C THR A 454 26.09 1.95 -27.07
N LEU A 455 25.25 2.72 -27.76
CA LEU A 455 25.29 2.85 -29.21
C LEU A 455 26.63 3.41 -29.71
N VAL A 456 27.12 4.49 -29.08
CA VAL A 456 28.41 5.10 -29.42
C VAL A 456 29.55 4.12 -29.18
N ALA A 457 29.52 3.34 -28.09
CA ALA A 457 30.54 2.32 -27.80
C ALA A 457 30.59 1.25 -28.90
N VAL A 458 29.43 0.76 -29.37
CA VAL A 458 29.35 -0.20 -30.48
C VAL A 458 29.89 0.39 -31.79
N GLN A 459 29.48 1.62 -32.13
CA GLN A 459 29.97 2.30 -33.33
C GLN A 459 31.48 2.52 -33.30
N ALA A 460 32.04 2.90 -32.14
CA ALA A 460 33.48 3.06 -31.96
C ALA A 460 34.23 1.72 -32.12
N GLY A 461 33.68 0.63 -31.58
CA GLY A 461 34.23 -0.72 -31.76
C GLY A 461 34.26 -1.15 -33.23
N ASN A 462 33.17 -0.92 -33.97
CA ASN A 462 33.09 -1.21 -35.41
C ASN A 462 34.08 -0.36 -36.22
N ALA A 463 34.20 0.93 -35.91
CA ALA A 463 35.16 1.82 -36.57
C ALA A 463 36.61 1.37 -36.33
N LEU A 464 36.95 0.98 -35.09
CA LEU A 464 38.28 0.46 -34.76
C LEU A 464 38.61 -0.82 -35.55
N ALA A 465 37.67 -1.75 -35.64
CA ALA A 465 37.85 -3.00 -36.41
C ALA A 465 38.03 -2.72 -37.92
N ALA A 466 37.25 -1.79 -38.48
CA ALA A 466 37.40 -1.37 -39.87
C ALA A 466 38.78 -0.74 -40.14
N VAL A 467 39.25 0.13 -39.24
CA VAL A 467 40.58 0.76 -39.34
C VAL A 467 41.71 -0.27 -39.25
N GLN A 468 41.62 -1.24 -38.32
CA GLN A 468 42.61 -2.32 -38.20
C GLN A 468 42.65 -3.22 -39.45
N THR A 469 41.48 -3.53 -40.00
CA THR A 469 41.35 -4.32 -41.25
C THR A 469 42.01 -3.58 -42.42
N GLU A 470 41.72 -2.29 -42.58
CA GLU A 470 42.32 -1.46 -43.61
C GLU A 470 43.84 -1.30 -43.43
N ALA A 471 44.31 -1.09 -42.20
CA ALA A 471 45.73 -0.99 -41.90
C ALA A 471 46.49 -2.28 -42.28
N THR A 472 45.91 -3.45 -41.97
CA THR A 472 46.48 -4.76 -42.33
C THR A 472 46.48 -4.96 -43.85
N THR A 473 45.37 -4.64 -44.51
CA THR A 473 45.24 -4.73 -45.97
C THR A 473 46.27 -3.83 -46.67
N ARG A 474 46.45 -2.59 -46.20
CA ARG A 474 47.48 -1.67 -46.73
C ARG A 474 48.89 -2.18 -46.51
N ALA A 475 49.24 -2.66 -45.32
CA ALA A 475 50.57 -3.22 -45.05
C ALA A 475 50.90 -4.45 -45.94
N ASN A 476 49.91 -5.31 -46.20
CA ASN A 476 50.06 -6.44 -47.11
C ASN A 476 50.25 -5.98 -48.56
N ALA A 477 49.49 -4.98 -49.01
CA ALA A 477 49.63 -4.39 -50.34
C ALA A 477 51.00 -3.72 -50.52
N ASP A 478 51.48 -2.98 -49.53
CA ASP A 478 52.80 -2.35 -49.54
C ASP A 478 53.94 -3.38 -49.59
N SER A 479 53.79 -4.49 -48.85
CA SER A 479 54.75 -5.61 -48.89
C SER A 479 54.79 -6.28 -50.28
N ALA A 480 53.64 -6.51 -50.89
CA ALA A 480 53.54 -7.06 -52.24
C ALA A 480 54.11 -6.11 -53.31
N LEU A 481 53.89 -4.79 -53.15
CA LEU A 481 54.50 -3.79 -54.01
C LEU A 481 56.02 -3.76 -53.84
N GLY A 482 56.52 -3.86 -52.61
CA GLY A 482 57.95 -3.97 -52.31
C GLY A 482 58.61 -5.15 -53.02
N GLN A 483 58.02 -6.35 -52.95
CA GLN A 483 58.51 -7.53 -53.67
C GLN A 483 58.52 -7.35 -55.20
N ARG A 484 57.48 -6.71 -55.76
CA ARG A 484 57.44 -6.39 -57.19
C ARG A 484 58.53 -5.39 -57.58
N ILE A 485 58.82 -4.41 -56.72
CA ILE A 485 59.91 -3.45 -56.92
C ILE A 485 61.26 -4.18 -56.89
N ASP A 486 61.51 -5.05 -55.90
CA ASP A 486 62.75 -5.82 -55.81
C ASP A 486 62.99 -6.71 -57.05
N ALA A 487 61.94 -7.36 -57.55
CA ALA A 487 62.00 -8.16 -58.77
C ALA A 487 62.37 -7.30 -60.00
N VAL A 488 61.72 -6.14 -60.16
CA VAL A 488 62.03 -5.20 -61.26
C VAL A 488 63.47 -4.68 -61.16
N VAL A 489 63.96 -4.40 -59.94
CA VAL A 489 65.34 -3.98 -59.72
C VAL A 489 66.33 -5.09 -60.14
N ALA A 490 66.06 -6.35 -59.78
CA ALA A 490 66.87 -7.49 -60.18
C ALA A 490 66.88 -7.69 -61.71
N ASP A 491 65.71 -7.73 -62.34
CA ASP A 491 65.59 -7.84 -63.80
C ASP A 491 66.32 -6.70 -64.52
N THR A 492 66.27 -5.49 -63.98
CA THR A 492 66.98 -4.33 -64.56
C THR A 492 68.49 -4.49 -64.44
N ALA A 493 68.99 -5.03 -63.33
CA ALA A 493 70.42 -5.32 -63.14
C ALA A 493 70.89 -6.44 -64.07
N ASP A 494 70.13 -7.52 -64.21
CA ASP A 494 70.42 -8.62 -65.13
C ASP A 494 70.43 -8.16 -66.59
N ASN A 495 69.45 -7.33 -66.99
CA ASN A 495 69.40 -6.71 -68.30
C ASN A 495 70.64 -5.83 -68.55
N ALA A 496 71.06 -5.01 -67.56
CA ALA A 496 72.26 -4.20 -67.68
C ALA A 496 73.52 -5.05 -67.90
N ALA A 497 73.65 -6.18 -67.18
CA ALA A 497 74.75 -7.12 -67.34
C ALA A 497 74.72 -7.82 -68.71
N ALA A 498 73.55 -8.26 -69.17
CA ALA A 498 73.37 -8.88 -70.48
C ALA A 498 73.74 -7.91 -71.62
N ILE A 499 73.33 -6.64 -71.52
CA ILE A 499 73.70 -5.59 -72.47
C ILE A 499 75.22 -5.40 -72.51
N LEU A 500 75.90 -5.37 -71.35
CA LEU A 500 77.35 -5.23 -71.28
C LEU A 500 78.09 -6.44 -71.88
N ALA A 501 77.59 -7.65 -71.65
CA ALA A 501 78.13 -8.88 -72.24
C ALA A 501 78.01 -8.87 -73.76
N GLU A 502 76.84 -8.46 -74.29
CA GLU A 502 76.60 -8.31 -75.72
C GLU A 502 77.49 -7.21 -76.34
N GLN A 503 77.68 -6.08 -75.66
CA GLN A 503 78.61 -5.03 -76.10
C GLN A 503 80.05 -5.56 -76.20
N THR A 504 80.49 -6.37 -75.23
CA THR A 504 81.81 -6.99 -75.24
C THR A 504 81.94 -8.01 -76.37
N ALA A 505 80.93 -8.87 -76.56
CA ALA A 505 80.89 -9.84 -77.64
C ALA A 505 80.97 -9.18 -79.02
N ARG A 506 80.19 -8.10 -79.24
CA ARG A 506 80.25 -7.31 -80.47
C ARG A 506 81.61 -6.65 -80.68
N THR A 507 82.20 -6.05 -79.64
CA THR A 507 83.54 -5.44 -79.73
C THR A 507 84.59 -6.47 -80.13
N ASN A 508 84.54 -7.68 -79.55
CA ASN A 508 85.45 -8.76 -79.88
C ASN A 508 85.24 -9.28 -81.31
N ALA A 509 83.98 -9.43 -81.74
CA ALA A 509 83.63 -9.85 -83.10
C ALA A 509 84.10 -8.82 -84.14
N ASP A 510 83.89 -7.54 -83.88
CA ASP A 510 84.35 -6.44 -84.74
C ASP A 510 85.88 -6.40 -84.80
N GLY A 511 86.57 -6.63 -83.69
CA GLY A 511 88.04 -6.78 -83.65
C GLY A 511 88.53 -7.98 -84.47
N ALA A 512 87.87 -9.13 -84.37
CA ALA A 512 88.18 -10.31 -85.18
C ALA A 512 87.95 -10.05 -86.68
N LEU A 513 86.83 -9.41 -87.03
CA LEU A 513 86.51 -9.03 -88.40
C LEU A 513 87.54 -8.06 -88.97
N ALA A 514 87.96 -7.05 -88.19
CA ALA A 514 89.02 -6.12 -88.57
C ALA A 514 90.36 -6.83 -88.82
N ASN A 515 90.71 -7.83 -88.00
CA ASN A 515 91.91 -8.65 -88.20
C ASN A 515 91.81 -9.52 -89.45
N THR A 516 90.67 -10.18 -89.69
CA THR A 516 90.43 -10.93 -90.93
C THR A 516 90.52 -10.02 -92.14
N LEU A 517 89.92 -8.83 -92.09
CA LEU A 517 90.01 -7.84 -93.16
C LEU A 517 91.46 -7.42 -93.41
N THR A 518 92.24 -7.16 -92.36
CA THR A 518 93.66 -6.84 -92.46
C THR A 518 94.45 -7.99 -93.09
N SER A 519 94.21 -9.24 -92.67
CA SER A 519 94.87 -10.44 -93.21
C SER A 519 94.53 -10.68 -94.69
N VAL A 520 93.24 -10.58 -95.06
CA VAL A 520 92.79 -10.68 -96.45
C VAL A 520 93.39 -9.55 -97.28
N SER A 521 93.45 -8.31 -96.75
CA SER A 521 94.08 -7.20 -97.46
C SER A 521 95.58 -7.42 -97.70
N ALA A 522 96.28 -8.04 -96.74
CA ALA A 522 97.70 -8.38 -96.86
C ALA A 522 97.97 -9.58 -97.78
N GLN A 523 97.11 -10.60 -97.74
CA GLN A 523 97.17 -11.78 -98.64
C GLN A 523 96.69 -11.46 -100.05
N ALA A 524 95.88 -10.42 -100.22
CA ALA A 524 95.58 -9.83 -101.52
C ALA A 524 96.83 -9.13 -102.10
N THR A 525 97.96 -9.83 -102.10
CA THR A 525 99.06 -9.63 -103.04
C THR A 525 98.45 -9.84 -104.42
N ARG A 526 98.01 -8.74 -105.03
CA ARG A 526 97.49 -8.79 -106.39
C ARG A 526 98.62 -9.28 -107.28
N THR A 527 98.52 -10.52 -107.77
CA THR A 527 99.36 -11.04 -108.84
C THR A 527 99.22 -10.08 -110.03
N ARG A 528 100.22 -9.24 -110.23
CA ARG A 528 100.25 -8.33 -111.35
C ARG A 528 100.58 -9.15 -112.58
N THR A 529 99.87 -8.87 -113.67
CA THR A 529 100.11 -9.52 -114.95
C THR A 529 100.77 -8.52 -115.89
N PHE A 530 101.99 -8.83 -116.31
CA PHE A 530 102.76 -8.05 -117.26
C PHE A 530 102.72 -8.76 -118.63
N ARG A 531 102.65 -8.00 -119.71
CA ARG A 531 102.75 -8.54 -121.08
C ARG A 531 103.62 -7.61 -121.91
N GLN A 532 104.87 -8.00 -122.09
CA GLN A 532 105.92 -7.17 -122.70
C GLN A 532 107.11 -8.05 -123.13
N ALA A 533 108.01 -7.50 -123.95
CA ALA A 533 109.12 -8.25 -124.55
C ALA A 533 110.31 -8.47 -123.60
N ALA A 534 110.50 -7.60 -122.60
CA ALA A 534 111.59 -7.69 -121.63
C ALA A 534 111.07 -8.05 -120.23
N ALA A 535 111.90 -8.68 -119.39
CA ALA A 535 111.50 -9.05 -118.04
C ALA A 535 111.03 -7.80 -117.24
N PRO A 536 109.93 -7.89 -116.46
CA PRO A 536 109.50 -6.78 -115.61
C PRO A 536 110.63 -6.32 -114.68
N ALA A 537 110.72 -5.01 -114.43
CA ALA A 537 111.86 -4.43 -113.70
C ALA A 537 111.80 -4.64 -112.16
N ALA A 538 110.61 -4.89 -111.60
CA ALA A 538 110.40 -5.16 -110.17
C ALA A 538 109.20 -6.11 -109.94
N PRO A 539 109.23 -7.33 -110.50
CA PRO A 539 108.18 -8.31 -110.27
C PRO A 539 108.18 -8.74 -108.80
N GLN A 540 106.99 -8.91 -108.25
CA GLN A 540 106.79 -9.50 -106.93
C GLN A 540 106.60 -11.00 -107.10
N ALA A 541 107.05 -11.78 -106.11
CA ALA A 541 106.93 -13.24 -106.15
C ALA A 541 105.47 -13.63 -106.42
N GLY A 542 105.25 -14.44 -107.46
CA GLY A 542 103.93 -14.83 -107.91
C GLY A 542 103.38 -14.05 -109.11
N ASP A 543 103.89 -12.84 -109.42
CA ASP A 543 103.51 -12.05 -110.59
C ASP A 543 103.66 -12.88 -111.88
N LEU A 544 102.72 -12.68 -112.81
CA LEU A 544 102.71 -13.36 -114.11
C LEU A 544 103.28 -12.42 -115.17
N TRP A 545 104.16 -12.94 -116.02
CA TRP A 545 104.69 -12.21 -117.15
C TRP A 545 104.55 -13.04 -118.42
N TYR A 546 103.83 -12.52 -119.40
CA TYR A 546 103.78 -13.07 -120.75
C TYR A 546 104.86 -12.39 -121.59
N ASP A 547 105.90 -13.14 -121.93
CA ASP A 547 107.02 -12.66 -122.72
C ASP A 547 106.64 -12.59 -124.20
N THR A 548 106.32 -11.38 -124.69
CA THR A 548 105.88 -11.18 -126.07
C THR A 548 107.01 -11.43 -127.08
N ALA A 549 108.28 -11.42 -126.67
CA ALA A 549 109.40 -11.78 -127.55
C ALA A 549 109.55 -13.31 -127.71
N SER A 550 109.01 -14.08 -126.77
CA SER A 550 109.01 -15.54 -126.76
C SER A 550 107.63 -16.12 -127.06
N ASN A 551 106.93 -15.60 -128.07
CA ASN A 551 105.57 -16.02 -128.48
C ASN A 551 104.56 -16.07 -127.31
N ASN A 552 104.61 -15.09 -126.41
CA ASN A 552 103.78 -15.02 -125.20
C ASN A 552 103.96 -16.21 -124.24
N ALA A 553 105.16 -16.80 -124.20
CA ALA A 553 105.47 -17.83 -123.21
C ALA A 553 105.15 -17.32 -121.79
N PRO A 554 104.28 -18.01 -121.04
CA PRO A 554 103.93 -17.60 -119.68
C PRO A 554 105.09 -17.88 -118.75
N LYS A 555 105.54 -16.83 -118.04
CA LYS A 555 106.54 -16.92 -116.97
C LYS A 555 105.88 -16.46 -115.67
N ARG A 556 106.26 -17.10 -114.57
CA ARG A 556 105.85 -16.71 -113.21
C ARG A 556 107.09 -16.34 -112.43
N TRP A 557 107.11 -15.15 -111.83
CA TRP A 557 108.27 -14.73 -111.05
C TRP A 557 108.36 -15.56 -109.76
N SER A 558 109.46 -16.29 -109.61
CA SER A 558 109.73 -17.18 -108.47
C SER A 558 110.08 -16.42 -107.18
N GLY A 559 110.43 -15.14 -107.29
CA GLY A 559 110.99 -14.33 -106.20
C GLY A 559 112.51 -14.26 -106.21
N THR A 560 113.19 -15.19 -106.88
CA THR A 560 114.65 -15.26 -106.97
C THR A 560 115.07 -15.78 -108.35
N GLY A 561 115.20 -14.88 -109.33
CA GLY A 561 115.83 -15.14 -110.63
C GLY A 561 114.97 -15.92 -111.63
#